data_AF-A0A0B1RUA7-F1
#
_entry.id   AF-A0A0B1RUA7-F1
#
_cell.length_a   1.000
_cell.length_b   1.000
_cell.length_c   1.000
_cell.angle_alpha   90.00
_cell.angle_beta   90.00
_cell.angle_gamma   90.00
#
_symmetry.space_group_name_H-M   'P 1'
#
loop_
_entity.id
_entity.type
_entity.pdbx_description
1 polymer ?
#
loop_
_entity_poly.entity_id
_entity_poly.type
_entity_poly.pdbx_seq_one_letter_code
_entity_poly.pdbx_strand_id
1 'polypeptide(L)'
;ALVLCRVLALEYGADLVYTEEIVDQKLLSSKRIVNSALNTIDYCMVDDIVLRISKAREQDRCVLQIGTNSGESAAKVAKMVGTDVAAIDVNMGCPKPFSIHRGMGAALLTQVEKVKEILTSLKSVAQVPVSCKIRVLDDQAETLNLVREIEKCGVAALGVHGRRRDERDPHPCRMDEIREVARTVSIPVIANGGSGEISTPMKIS
;
A
#
# COMPACT_ATOMS: atom_id res chain seq x y z
N ALA A 1 -10.41 14.57 -9.10
CA ALA A 1 -9.01 15.05 -8.95
C ALA A 1 -7.98 13.92 -8.91
N LEU A 2 -8.23 12.80 -8.25
CA LEU A 2 -7.17 11.83 -7.86
C LEU A 2 -6.52 11.02 -8.99
N VAL A 3 -7.24 10.73 -10.07
CA VAL A 3 -6.65 10.07 -11.27
C VAL A 3 -5.61 10.98 -11.93
N LEU A 4 -5.84 12.30 -11.92
CA LEU A 4 -4.98 13.25 -12.63
C LEU A 4 -3.55 13.24 -12.08
N CYS A 5 -3.37 13.22 -10.75
CA CYS A 5 -2.03 13.22 -10.17
C CYS A 5 -1.25 11.95 -10.48
N ARG A 6 -1.89 10.77 -10.42
CA ARG A 6 -1.23 9.49 -10.73
C ARG A 6 -0.81 9.44 -12.19
N VAL A 7 -1.73 9.75 -13.08
CA VAL A 7 -1.46 9.79 -14.52
C VAL A 7 -0.38 10.80 -14.87
N LEU A 8 -0.40 11.99 -14.25
CA LEU A 8 0.66 12.99 -14.43
C LEU A 8 2.02 12.46 -13.95
N ALA A 9 2.08 11.77 -12.81
CA ALA A 9 3.33 11.17 -12.33
C ALA A 9 3.88 10.14 -13.33
N LEU A 10 3.02 9.33 -13.96
CA LEU A 10 3.41 8.39 -15.02
C LEU A 10 3.96 9.13 -16.25
N GLU A 11 3.37 10.28 -16.63
CA GLU A 11 3.87 11.10 -17.74
C GLU A 11 5.24 11.72 -17.46
N TYR A 12 5.54 12.00 -16.19
CA TYR A 12 6.86 12.46 -15.76
C TYR A 12 7.84 11.32 -15.45
N GLY A 13 7.49 10.08 -15.77
CA GLY A 13 8.42 8.94 -15.74
C GLY A 13 8.36 8.07 -14.49
N ALA A 14 7.31 8.16 -13.67
CA ALA A 14 7.08 7.15 -12.63
C ALA A 14 6.75 5.79 -13.25
N ASP A 15 7.35 4.71 -12.74
CA ASP A 15 7.08 3.34 -13.20
C ASP A 15 5.78 2.78 -12.63
N LEU A 16 5.47 3.11 -11.37
CA LEU A 16 4.29 2.69 -10.64
C LEU A 16 3.68 3.87 -9.89
N VAL A 17 2.35 3.83 -9.71
CA VAL A 17 1.60 4.85 -8.96
C VAL A 17 0.64 4.20 -8.00
N TYR A 18 0.63 4.68 -6.76
CA TYR A 18 -0.27 4.18 -5.73
C TYR A 18 -1.55 5.01 -5.69
N THR A 19 -2.68 4.37 -5.41
CA THR A 19 -3.88 5.08 -4.99
C THR A 19 -3.65 5.74 -3.63
N GLU A 20 -4.55 6.65 -3.23
CA GLU A 20 -4.70 6.94 -1.81
C GLU A 20 -5.11 5.67 -1.05
N GLU A 21 -4.96 5.68 0.29
CA GLU A 21 -5.49 4.61 1.13
C GLU A 21 -7.02 4.58 1.04
N ILE A 22 -7.56 3.47 0.54
CA ILE A 22 -9.01 3.23 0.48
C ILE A 22 -9.37 2.20 1.53
N VAL A 23 -10.27 2.56 2.45
CA VAL A 23 -10.80 1.61 3.45
C VAL A 23 -11.59 0.51 2.74
N ASP A 24 -11.26 -0.74 3.02
CA ASP A 24 -11.87 -1.92 2.40
C ASP A 24 -13.40 -1.90 2.40
N GLN A 25 -14.04 -1.55 3.52
CA GLN A 25 -15.49 -1.46 3.67
C GLN A 25 -16.12 -0.45 2.70
N LYS A 26 -15.44 0.67 2.43
CA LYS A 26 -15.92 1.68 1.48
C LYS A 26 -15.89 1.14 0.06
N LEU A 27 -14.82 0.44 -0.30
CA LEU A 27 -14.68 -0.17 -1.63
C LEU A 27 -15.67 -1.34 -1.80
N LEU A 28 -15.87 -2.16 -0.78
CA LEU A 28 -16.85 -3.26 -0.79
C LEU A 28 -18.31 -2.77 -0.88
N SER A 29 -18.58 -1.55 -0.40
CA SER A 29 -19.90 -0.91 -0.52
C SER A 29 -20.11 -0.22 -1.88
N SER A 30 -19.10 -0.20 -2.75
CA SER A 30 -19.16 0.40 -4.07
C SER A 30 -19.59 -0.61 -5.14
N LYS A 31 -20.03 -0.09 -6.29
CA LYS A 31 -20.33 -0.86 -7.49
C LYS A 31 -19.24 -0.63 -8.54
N ARG A 32 -18.68 -1.72 -9.06
CA ARG A 32 -17.77 -1.70 -10.20
C ARG A 32 -18.54 -1.40 -11.49
N ILE A 33 -18.17 -0.34 -12.19
CA ILE A 33 -18.79 0.15 -13.41
C ILE A 33 -17.69 0.36 -14.46
N VAL A 34 -17.83 -0.27 -15.63
CA VAL A 34 -16.96 0.03 -16.78
C VAL A 34 -17.56 1.22 -17.51
N ASN A 35 -16.87 2.35 -17.50
CA ASN A 35 -17.32 3.59 -18.09
C ASN A 35 -16.69 3.78 -19.48
N SER A 36 -17.42 3.36 -20.51
CA SER A 36 -16.94 3.41 -21.90
C SER A 36 -16.70 4.83 -22.40
N ALA A 37 -17.45 5.83 -21.92
CA ALA A 37 -17.29 7.21 -22.38
C ALA A 37 -15.96 7.84 -21.93
N LEU A 38 -15.48 7.46 -20.74
CA LEU A 38 -14.21 7.95 -20.19
C LEU A 38 -13.05 6.96 -20.35
N ASN A 39 -13.33 5.76 -20.87
CA ASN A 39 -12.39 4.63 -20.88
C ASN A 39 -11.80 4.34 -19.48
N THR A 40 -12.66 4.30 -18.47
CA THR A 40 -12.30 4.05 -17.08
C THR A 40 -13.03 2.86 -16.48
N ILE A 41 -12.47 2.35 -15.37
CA ILE A 41 -13.16 1.46 -14.45
C ILE A 41 -13.41 2.27 -13.18
N ASP A 42 -14.67 2.40 -12.81
CA ASP A 42 -15.13 3.22 -11.70
C ASP A 42 -15.74 2.33 -10.60
N TYR A 43 -15.42 2.63 -9.36
CA TYR A 43 -16.01 2.03 -8.16
C TYR A 43 -16.84 3.11 -7.49
N CYS A 44 -18.16 3.05 -7.69
CA CYS A 44 -19.07 4.14 -7.32
C CYS A 44 -20.00 3.76 -6.17
N MET A 45 -20.23 4.70 -5.27
CA MET A 45 -21.40 4.76 -4.42
C MET A 45 -22.40 5.76 -5.03
N VAL A 46 -23.60 5.91 -4.44
CA VAL A 46 -24.69 6.73 -5.02
C VAL A 46 -24.23 8.15 -5.38
N ASP A 47 -23.45 8.78 -4.51
CA ASP A 47 -23.01 10.18 -4.66
C ASP A 47 -21.48 10.35 -4.59
N ASP A 48 -20.72 9.26 -4.75
CA ASP A 48 -19.25 9.30 -4.61
C ASP A 48 -18.55 8.31 -5.54
N ILE A 49 -17.37 8.68 -6.03
CA ILE A 49 -16.48 7.79 -6.77
C ILE A 49 -15.35 7.40 -5.83
N VAL A 50 -15.43 6.19 -5.30
CA VAL A 50 -14.47 5.63 -4.35
C VAL A 50 -13.10 5.43 -5.01
N LEU A 51 -13.11 4.88 -6.23
CA LEU A 51 -11.90 4.64 -7.02
C LEU A 51 -12.24 4.79 -8.49
N ARG A 52 -11.36 5.44 -9.25
CA ARG A 52 -11.40 5.47 -10.71
C ARG A 52 -10.03 5.11 -11.23
N ILE A 53 -10.00 4.26 -12.25
CA ILE A 53 -8.78 3.79 -12.90
C ILE A 53 -8.90 4.05 -14.40
N SER A 54 -7.91 4.72 -14.99
CA SER A 54 -7.81 4.88 -16.44
C SER A 54 -7.24 3.62 -17.09
N LYS A 55 -8.06 2.92 -17.89
CA LYS A 55 -7.68 1.65 -18.54
C LYS A 55 -6.46 1.80 -19.45
N ALA A 56 -6.41 2.89 -20.21
CA ALA A 56 -5.35 3.12 -21.19
C ALA A 56 -4.07 3.73 -20.60
N ARG A 57 -4.12 4.31 -19.38
CA ARG A 57 -3.03 5.15 -18.88
C ARG A 57 -2.34 4.58 -17.65
N GLU A 58 -3.07 3.91 -16.76
CA GLU A 58 -2.52 3.49 -15.47
C GLU A 58 -2.90 2.08 -15.01
N GLN A 59 -3.82 1.36 -15.68
CA GLN A 59 -4.31 0.05 -15.21
C GLN A 59 -3.17 -0.95 -14.92
N ASP A 60 -2.15 -0.98 -15.78
CA ASP A 60 -0.96 -1.83 -15.70
C ASP A 60 0.13 -1.33 -14.74
N ARG A 61 -0.04 -0.13 -14.16
CA ARG A 61 0.93 0.53 -13.28
C ARG A 61 0.34 1.04 -11.96
N CYS A 62 -0.97 0.90 -11.77
CA CYS A 62 -1.69 1.38 -10.59
C CYS A 62 -1.65 0.33 -9.48
N VAL A 63 -1.15 0.70 -8.31
CA VAL A 63 -1.16 -0.13 -7.10
C VAL A 63 -2.29 0.36 -6.18
N LEU A 64 -3.28 -0.49 -5.94
CA LEU A 64 -4.37 -0.18 -5.02
C LEU A 64 -3.91 -0.38 -3.59
N GLN A 65 -3.80 0.72 -2.82
CA GLN A 65 -3.54 0.64 -1.39
C GLN A 65 -4.83 0.59 -0.58
N ILE A 66 -5.00 -0.48 0.21
CA ILE A 66 -6.16 -0.68 1.07
C ILE A 66 -5.82 -0.51 2.56
N GLY A 67 -6.74 0.09 3.31
CA GLY A 67 -6.78 0.01 4.77
C GLY A 67 -7.75 -1.10 5.19
N THR A 68 -7.27 -2.08 5.94
CA THR A 68 -8.08 -3.24 6.39
C THR A 68 -7.58 -3.78 7.72
N ASN A 69 -8.46 -4.45 8.47
CA ASN A 69 -8.17 -5.18 9.70
C ASN A 69 -8.68 -6.63 9.66
N SER A 70 -9.05 -7.13 8.48
CA SER A 70 -9.70 -8.44 8.31
C SER A 70 -9.22 -9.11 7.03
N GLY A 71 -8.70 -10.33 7.14
CA GLY A 71 -8.31 -11.10 5.96
C GLY A 71 -9.48 -11.41 5.03
N GLU A 72 -10.67 -11.63 5.59
CA GLU A 72 -11.89 -11.88 4.81
C GLU A 72 -12.28 -10.67 3.95
N SER A 73 -12.34 -9.47 4.55
CA SER A 73 -12.67 -8.24 3.82
C SER A 73 -11.63 -7.92 2.76
N ALA A 74 -10.35 -8.07 3.09
CA ALA A 74 -9.25 -7.88 2.15
C ALA A 74 -9.35 -8.85 0.96
N ALA A 75 -9.64 -10.13 1.19
CA ALA A 75 -9.84 -11.13 0.15
C ALA A 75 -11.05 -10.81 -0.75
N LYS A 76 -12.15 -10.30 -0.18
CA LYS A 76 -13.31 -9.84 -0.96
C LYS A 76 -12.96 -8.66 -1.86
N VAL A 77 -12.16 -7.70 -1.37
CA VAL A 77 -11.65 -6.59 -2.19
C VAL A 77 -10.79 -7.11 -3.33
N ALA A 78 -9.84 -8.01 -3.05
CA ALA A 78 -8.98 -8.58 -4.09
C ALA A 78 -9.77 -9.31 -5.18
N LYS A 79 -10.82 -10.06 -4.83
CA LYS A 79 -11.73 -10.68 -5.81
C LYS A 79 -12.53 -9.66 -6.61
N MET A 80 -13.05 -8.62 -5.95
CA MET A 80 -13.81 -7.56 -6.59
C MET A 80 -12.98 -6.77 -7.61
N VAL A 81 -11.72 -6.50 -7.29
CA VAL A 81 -10.81 -5.70 -8.12
C VAL A 81 -10.16 -6.53 -9.22
N GLY A 82 -9.85 -7.80 -8.95
CA GLY A 82 -9.27 -8.70 -9.96
C GLY A 82 -7.99 -8.11 -10.57
N THR A 83 -8.03 -7.88 -11.89
CA THR A 83 -6.91 -7.35 -12.69
C THR A 83 -7.15 -5.91 -13.18
N ASP A 84 -8.05 -5.19 -12.51
CA ASP A 84 -8.28 -3.77 -12.82
C ASP A 84 -7.12 -2.87 -12.36
N VAL A 85 -6.20 -3.42 -11.57
CA VAL A 85 -4.99 -2.76 -11.07
C VAL A 85 -3.79 -3.67 -11.28
N ALA A 86 -2.58 -3.12 -11.17
CA ALA A 86 -1.33 -3.85 -11.35
C ALA A 86 -0.92 -4.65 -10.11
N ALA A 87 -1.27 -4.16 -8.92
CA ALA A 87 -0.99 -4.80 -7.64
C ALA A 87 -1.94 -4.30 -6.55
N ILE A 88 -2.01 -5.05 -5.43
CA ILE A 88 -2.73 -4.66 -4.22
C ILE A 88 -1.71 -4.47 -3.09
N ASP A 89 -1.81 -3.37 -2.37
CA ASP A 89 -0.96 -3.04 -1.23
C ASP A 89 -1.77 -2.88 0.06
N VAL A 90 -1.28 -3.39 1.18
CA VAL A 90 -1.91 -3.17 2.50
C VAL A 90 -1.18 -2.06 3.26
N ASN A 91 -1.93 -1.05 3.67
CA ASN A 91 -1.42 0.00 4.54
C ASN A 91 -1.31 -0.49 5.99
N MET A 92 -0.07 -0.64 6.45
CA MET A 92 0.27 -0.98 7.84
C MET A 92 1.03 0.15 8.54
N GLY A 93 1.07 1.35 7.94
CA GLY A 93 1.88 2.48 8.42
C GLY A 93 1.07 3.71 8.82
N CYS A 94 -0.23 3.77 8.53
CA CYS A 94 -1.07 4.94 8.78
C CYS A 94 -1.26 5.17 10.29
N PRO A 95 -0.77 6.28 10.84
CA PRO A 95 -0.80 6.56 12.28
C PRO A 95 -2.02 7.42 12.68
N LYS A 96 -2.94 7.70 11.75
CA LYS A 96 -4.12 8.54 12.03
C LYS A 96 -5.01 7.83 13.07
N PRO A 97 -5.59 8.57 14.04
CA PRO A 97 -6.41 7.99 15.09
C PRO A 97 -7.55 7.11 14.57
N PHE A 98 -8.19 7.50 13.47
CA PHE A 98 -9.25 6.72 12.83
C PHE A 98 -8.79 5.33 12.38
N SER A 99 -7.60 5.22 11.77
CA SER A 99 -7.05 3.92 11.34
C SER A 99 -6.70 3.06 12.55
N ILE A 100 -6.06 3.66 13.57
CA ILE A 100 -5.67 2.95 14.80
C ILE A 100 -6.90 2.43 15.56
N HIS A 101 -7.92 3.27 15.76
CA HIS A 101 -9.14 2.89 16.46
C HIS A 101 -9.88 1.74 15.78
N ARG A 102 -9.78 1.65 14.45
CA ARG A 102 -10.33 0.55 13.65
C ARG A 102 -9.39 -0.65 13.52
N GLY A 103 -8.22 -0.65 14.17
CA GLY A 103 -7.25 -1.75 14.09
C GLY A 103 -6.54 -1.87 12.74
N MET A 104 -6.48 -0.78 11.97
CA MET A 104 -5.81 -0.70 10.67
C MET A 104 -4.53 0.14 10.76
N GLY A 105 -3.75 0.21 9.67
CA GLY A 105 -2.57 1.06 9.61
C GLY A 105 -1.53 0.65 10.66
N ALA A 106 -0.98 1.63 11.38
CA ALA A 106 0.09 1.39 12.35
C ALA A 106 -0.31 0.50 13.53
N ALA A 107 -1.62 0.30 13.79
CA ALA A 107 -2.09 -0.66 14.79
C ALA A 107 -1.76 -2.11 14.43
N LEU A 108 -1.52 -2.41 13.14
CA LEU A 108 -1.14 -3.74 12.67
C LEU A 108 0.32 -4.07 13.00
N LEU A 109 1.19 -3.07 13.19
CA LEU A 109 2.63 -3.28 13.34
C LEU A 109 3.00 -4.15 14.57
N THR A 110 2.16 -4.14 15.60
CA THR A 110 2.33 -4.94 16.82
C THR A 110 1.42 -6.18 16.85
N GLN A 111 0.64 -6.42 15.80
CA GLN A 111 -0.31 -7.53 15.70
C GLN A 111 0.11 -8.52 14.61
N VAL A 112 1.25 -9.18 14.81
CA VAL A 112 1.87 -10.07 13.82
C VAL A 112 0.91 -11.15 13.29
N GLU A 113 0.12 -11.77 14.16
CA GLU A 113 -0.85 -12.80 13.73
C GLU A 113 -1.97 -12.23 12.85
N LYS A 114 -2.39 -10.97 13.11
CA LYS A 114 -3.36 -10.27 12.27
C LYS A 114 -2.75 -9.91 10.90
N VAL A 115 -1.49 -9.49 10.88
CA VAL A 115 -0.74 -9.24 9.64
C VAL A 115 -0.68 -10.51 8.78
N LYS A 116 -0.33 -11.66 9.39
CA LYS A 116 -0.32 -12.96 8.71
C LYS A 116 -1.69 -13.33 8.16
N GLU A 117 -2.74 -13.21 8.97
CA GLU A 117 -4.12 -13.48 8.55
C GLU A 117 -4.49 -12.67 7.30
N ILE A 118 -4.22 -11.36 7.30
CA ILE A 118 -4.56 -10.46 6.20
C ILE A 118 -3.77 -10.81 4.93
N LEU A 119 -2.44 -10.93 5.04
CA LEU A 119 -1.58 -11.16 3.88
C LEU A 119 -1.80 -12.53 3.25
N THR A 120 -1.93 -13.58 4.06
CA THR A 120 -2.21 -14.94 3.55
C THR A 120 -3.58 -15.02 2.89
N SER A 121 -4.60 -14.37 3.47
CA SER A 121 -5.94 -14.31 2.88
C SER A 121 -5.92 -13.60 1.53
N LEU A 122 -5.25 -12.46 1.41
CA LEU A 122 -5.07 -11.75 0.14
C LEU A 122 -4.36 -12.61 -0.89
N LYS A 123 -3.20 -13.17 -0.53
CA LYS A 123 -2.37 -13.99 -1.41
C LYS A 123 -3.10 -15.23 -1.94
N SER A 124 -4.02 -15.79 -1.16
CA SER A 124 -4.78 -16.98 -1.57
C SER A 124 -5.78 -16.73 -2.71
N VAL A 125 -6.16 -15.47 -2.98
CA VAL A 125 -7.21 -15.14 -3.96
C VAL A 125 -6.83 -14.04 -4.95
N ALA A 126 -5.80 -13.24 -4.68
CA ALA A 126 -5.40 -12.14 -5.54
C ALA A 126 -4.86 -12.66 -6.88
N GLN A 127 -5.32 -12.07 -7.97
CA GLN A 127 -4.85 -12.35 -9.34
C GLN A 127 -3.63 -11.51 -9.74
N VAL A 128 -3.23 -10.59 -8.87
CA VAL A 128 -2.13 -9.64 -9.05
C VAL A 128 -1.19 -9.71 -7.84
N PRO A 129 0.08 -9.25 -7.96
CA PRO A 129 1.00 -9.19 -6.84
C PRO A 129 0.41 -8.45 -5.62
N VAL A 130 0.75 -8.94 -4.43
CA VAL A 130 0.37 -8.33 -3.15
C VAL A 130 1.61 -7.78 -2.48
N SER A 131 1.59 -6.52 -2.06
CA SER A 131 2.61 -5.87 -1.25
C SER A 131 2.03 -5.35 0.07
N CYS A 132 2.87 -4.82 0.94
CA CYS A 132 2.42 -3.99 2.05
C CYS A 132 3.41 -2.86 2.34
N LYS A 133 2.92 -1.83 3.05
CA LYS A 133 3.72 -0.69 3.49
C LYS A 133 3.71 -0.53 5.00
N ILE A 134 4.89 -0.55 5.61
CA ILE A 134 5.09 -0.41 7.07
C ILE A 134 5.82 0.89 7.43
N ARG A 135 5.85 1.16 8.74
CA ARG A 135 6.83 2.03 9.39
C ARG A 135 7.78 1.16 10.22
N VAL A 136 8.99 1.63 10.42
CA VAL A 136 9.94 1.02 11.37
C VAL A 136 9.41 1.14 12.81
N LEU A 137 9.64 0.11 13.63
CA LEU A 137 9.27 0.06 15.06
C LEU A 137 10.35 0.70 15.93
N ASP A 138 10.04 0.98 17.20
CA ASP A 138 10.97 1.60 18.14
C ASP A 138 12.25 0.78 18.30
N ASP A 139 12.10 -0.54 18.40
CA ASP A 139 13.18 -1.51 18.42
C ASP A 139 13.46 -2.05 16.99
N GLN A 140 14.74 -2.03 16.59
CA GLN A 140 15.17 -2.52 15.30
C GLN A 140 14.99 -4.04 15.16
N ALA A 141 15.28 -4.83 16.20
CA ALA A 141 15.10 -6.27 16.19
C ALA A 141 13.62 -6.65 16.03
N GLU A 142 12.71 -5.90 16.65
CA GLU A 142 11.26 -6.08 16.42
C GLU A 142 10.88 -5.78 14.98
N THR A 143 11.44 -4.72 14.38
CA THR A 143 11.25 -4.42 12.95
C THR A 143 11.73 -5.57 12.08
N LEU A 144 12.93 -6.09 12.35
CA LEU A 144 13.52 -7.21 11.59
C LEU A 144 12.71 -8.51 11.75
N ASN A 145 12.13 -8.75 12.93
CA ASN A 145 11.25 -9.90 13.14
C ASN A 145 9.94 -9.74 12.36
N LEU A 146 9.31 -8.56 12.40
CA LEU A 146 8.08 -8.28 11.67
C LEU A 146 8.26 -8.50 10.16
N VAL A 147 9.34 -7.98 9.56
CA VAL A 147 9.55 -8.10 8.11
C VAL A 147 9.83 -9.53 7.65
N ARG A 148 10.47 -10.36 8.49
CA ARG A 148 10.63 -11.80 8.22
C ARG A 148 9.28 -12.52 8.23
N GLU A 149 8.40 -12.18 9.16
CA GLU A 149 7.05 -12.78 9.21
C GLU A 149 6.19 -12.32 8.02
N ILE A 150 6.33 -11.06 7.59
CA ILE A 150 5.70 -10.55 6.36
C ILE A 150 6.21 -11.29 5.12
N GLU A 151 7.53 -11.48 4.99
CA GLU A 151 8.12 -12.21 3.85
C GLU A 151 7.59 -13.65 3.77
N LYS A 152 7.48 -14.35 4.90
CA LYS A 152 6.90 -15.71 4.95
C LYS A 152 5.46 -15.78 4.44
N CYS A 153 4.72 -14.66 4.42
CA CYS A 153 3.38 -14.60 3.85
C CYS A 153 3.37 -14.55 2.31
N GLY A 154 4.54 -14.42 1.66
CA GLY A 154 4.69 -14.48 0.21
C GLY A 154 4.30 -13.20 -0.53
N VAL A 155 4.45 -12.03 0.12
CA VAL A 155 4.30 -10.72 -0.53
C VAL A 155 5.37 -10.53 -1.60
N ALA A 156 5.03 -9.78 -2.66
CA ALA A 156 5.91 -9.55 -3.79
C ALA A 156 6.91 -8.41 -3.56
N ALA A 157 6.60 -7.47 -2.66
CA ALA A 157 7.46 -6.36 -2.29
C ALA A 157 7.05 -5.80 -0.91
N LEU A 158 7.95 -5.07 -0.26
CA LEU A 158 7.73 -4.41 1.02
C LEU A 158 8.11 -2.93 0.95
N GLY A 159 7.15 -2.05 1.18
CA GLY A 159 7.41 -0.61 1.38
C GLY A 159 7.79 -0.31 2.82
N VAL A 160 8.90 0.38 3.04
CA VAL A 160 9.38 0.72 4.40
C VAL A 160 9.55 2.23 4.54
N HIS A 161 8.75 2.84 5.39
CA HIS A 161 8.97 4.21 5.83
C HIS A 161 9.93 4.22 7.02
N GLY A 162 11.11 4.84 6.87
CA GLY A 162 12.15 4.93 7.89
C GLY A 162 11.85 5.84 9.09
N ARG A 163 10.58 6.11 9.39
CA ARG A 163 10.13 6.88 10.56
C ARG A 163 9.24 6.00 11.44
N ARG A 164 9.34 6.17 12.75
CA ARG A 164 8.47 5.54 13.76
C ARG A 164 7.03 5.99 13.60
N ARG A 165 6.09 5.32 14.27
CA ARG A 165 4.65 5.63 14.23
C ARG A 165 4.36 7.11 14.52
N ASP A 166 4.98 7.66 15.55
CA ASP A 166 4.64 9.00 16.07
C ASP A 166 5.48 10.12 15.43
N GLU A 167 6.44 9.76 14.56
CA GLU A 167 7.34 10.70 13.91
C GLU A 167 6.81 11.26 12.59
N ARG A 168 6.94 12.57 12.43
CA ARG A 168 6.63 13.36 11.22
C ARG A 168 7.79 14.29 10.90
N ASP A 169 7.74 15.00 9.79
CA ASP A 169 8.71 16.08 9.57
C ASP A 169 8.66 17.07 10.77
N PRO A 170 9.81 17.49 11.31
CA PRO A 170 11.17 17.36 10.76
C PRO A 170 11.99 16.14 11.24
N HIS A 171 11.38 15.11 11.85
CA HIS A 171 12.11 13.93 12.32
C HIS A 171 12.86 13.24 11.15
N PRO A 172 14.11 12.80 11.35
CA PRO A 172 14.92 12.24 10.27
C PRO A 172 14.39 10.88 9.79
N CYS A 173 14.63 10.57 8.51
CA CYS A 173 14.34 9.25 7.95
C CYS A 173 15.54 8.32 8.20
N ARG A 174 15.32 7.20 8.91
CA ARG A 174 16.37 6.22 9.25
C ARG A 174 16.67 5.30 8.07
N MET A 175 17.44 5.80 7.10
CA MET A 175 17.84 5.04 5.90
C MET A 175 18.68 3.81 6.25
N ASP A 176 19.47 3.86 7.32
CA ASP A 176 20.26 2.71 7.76
C ASP A 176 19.37 1.54 8.20
N GLU A 177 18.25 1.80 8.87
CA GLU A 177 17.30 0.74 9.23
C GLU A 177 16.59 0.16 8.00
N ILE A 178 16.24 0.99 7.01
CA ILE A 178 15.70 0.49 5.74
C ILE A 178 16.72 -0.41 5.04
N ARG A 179 18.01 -0.04 5.08
CA ARG A 179 19.10 -0.86 4.51
C ARG A 179 19.22 -2.21 5.22
N GLU A 180 19.12 -2.24 6.55
CA GLU A 180 19.15 -3.50 7.31
C GLU A 180 17.91 -4.36 7.04
N VAL A 181 16.73 -3.76 6.85
CA VAL A 181 15.55 -4.50 6.37
C VAL A 181 15.82 -5.10 4.98
N ALA A 182 16.35 -4.32 4.03
CA ALA A 182 16.66 -4.80 2.69
C ALA A 182 17.73 -5.92 2.65
N ARG A 183 18.64 -5.98 3.63
CA ARG A 183 19.58 -7.09 3.80
C ARG A 183 18.96 -8.33 4.44
N THR A 184 17.88 -8.14 5.20
CA THR A 184 17.25 -9.20 6.00
C THR A 184 16.27 -10.05 5.20
N VAL A 185 15.59 -9.45 4.22
CA VAL A 185 14.60 -10.12 3.36
C VAL A 185 15.14 -10.28 1.94
N SER A 186 14.66 -11.30 1.22
CA SER A 186 15.00 -11.59 -0.17
C SER A 186 14.06 -10.91 -1.17
N ILE A 187 12.91 -10.43 -0.72
CA ILE A 187 11.95 -9.67 -1.54
C ILE A 187 12.41 -8.21 -1.77
N PRO A 188 11.99 -7.56 -2.87
CA PRO A 188 12.26 -6.14 -3.09
C PRO A 188 11.75 -5.24 -1.95
N VAL A 189 12.61 -4.31 -1.52
CA VAL A 189 12.28 -3.30 -0.50
C VAL A 189 12.20 -1.91 -1.15
N ILE A 190 11.07 -1.23 -0.97
CA ILE A 190 10.81 0.12 -1.47
C ILE A 190 11.05 1.12 -0.32
N ALA A 191 12.17 1.84 -0.38
CA ALA A 191 12.55 2.84 0.61
C ALA A 191 11.62 4.08 0.56
N ASN A 192 11.16 4.56 1.72
CA ASN A 192 10.27 5.71 1.80
C ASN A 192 10.60 6.63 3.00
N GLY A 193 10.39 7.94 2.82
CA GLY A 193 10.49 8.94 3.89
C GLY A 193 11.50 10.07 3.67
N GLY A 194 12.29 10.03 2.58
CA GLY A 194 13.34 11.01 2.27
C GLY A 194 12.90 12.26 1.50
N SER A 195 11.59 12.45 1.23
CA SER A 195 11.09 13.66 0.58
C SER A 195 11.50 14.91 1.37
N GLY A 196 12.00 15.94 0.68
CA GLY A 196 12.60 17.14 1.30
C GLY A 196 14.13 17.08 1.39
N GLU A 197 14.72 15.89 1.47
CA GLU A 197 16.19 15.66 1.39
C GLU A 197 16.63 15.21 -0.03
N ILE A 198 15.69 14.60 -0.77
CA ILE A 198 15.83 14.27 -2.19
C ILE A 198 15.70 15.56 -3.00
N SER A 199 16.84 16.14 -3.36
CA SER A 199 16.94 17.37 -4.16
C SER A 199 17.21 17.12 -5.64
N THR A 200 17.57 15.90 -6.03
CA THR A 200 17.87 15.52 -7.42
C THR A 200 17.46 14.08 -7.71
N PRO A 201 17.14 13.72 -8.97
CA PRO A 201 16.82 12.34 -9.37
C PRO A 201 17.94 11.34 -9.05
N MET A 202 19.20 11.77 -9.06
CA MET A 202 20.36 10.93 -8.67
C MET A 202 20.30 10.40 -7.24
N LYS A 203 19.51 11.01 -6.35
CA LYS A 203 19.31 10.54 -4.97
C LYS A 203 18.19 9.49 -4.85
N ILE A 204 17.54 9.11 -5.94
CA ILE A 204 16.42 8.15 -5.98
C ILE A 204 16.90 6.72 -6.26
N SER A 205 18.10 6.55 -6.83
CA SER A 205 18.71 5.26 -7.21
C SER A 205 19.72 4.74 -6.19
#